data_AF-A0A258V3Z3-F1
#
_entry.id   AF-A0A258V3Z3-F1
#
_cell.length_a   1.000
_cell.length_b   1.000
_cell.length_c   1.000
_cell.angle_alpha   90.00
_cell.angle_beta   90.00
_cell.angle_gamma   90.00
#
_symmetry.space_group_name_H-M   'P 1'
#
loop_
_entity.id
_entity.type
_entity.pdbx_description
1 polymer ?
#
loop_
_entity_poly.entity_id
_entity_poly.type
_entity_poly.pdbx_seq_one_letter_code
_entity_poly.pdbx_strand_id
1 'polypeptide(L)'
;MNCPHHHKIFGSSLRSYRQLPLRIAEYGQVYRFENSGSLKGLSRVRGLCQNDAHIYVDPADAKKEILSVLDLHEHCYRVLGLSGYRYRLSKSDSNRPNDFDGPKQIWKEAEEILRQCLVEKNLLFFEADGEAAFYGPKIDVQIQMSHGQEESIASIQLDFNSADKFELNFISNSGESKRPWIIHRAPLGSHERFVALLLEYFDGALPGWLCPVQLCILPVNEDQYQFAKELADSLADKGIRAAVDNSLGSLSKRILFAHKFRPLFKLVIGRNEMSSGEFSMQGRDEDRVVYRQQRVAIPG
;
A
#
# COMPACT_ATOMS: atom_id res chain seq x y z
N MET A 1 3.04 -3.43 18.09
CA MET A 1 3.72 -4.03 16.92
C MET A 1 3.33 -5.50 16.84
N ASN A 2 3.29 -6.09 15.64
CA ASN A 2 2.86 -7.48 15.46
C ASN A 2 3.99 -8.50 15.67
N CYS A 3 5.25 -8.07 15.52
CA CYS A 3 6.47 -8.91 15.57
C CYS A 3 6.47 -9.97 16.69
N PRO A 4 6.26 -9.62 17.98
CA PRO A 4 6.29 -10.60 19.06
C PRO A 4 5.28 -11.75 18.90
N HIS A 5 4.09 -11.46 18.35
CA HIS A 5 3.08 -12.48 18.09
C HIS A 5 3.52 -13.41 16.97
N HIS A 6 4.09 -12.86 15.90
CA HIS A 6 4.64 -13.66 14.81
C HIS A 6 5.83 -14.52 15.27
N HIS A 7 6.67 -14.03 16.19
CA HIS A 7 7.77 -14.80 16.77
C HIS A 7 7.24 -15.99 17.57
N LYS A 8 6.15 -15.81 18.32
CA LYS A 8 5.47 -16.92 19.02
C LYS A 8 4.87 -17.93 18.04
N ILE A 9 4.29 -17.48 16.92
CA ILE A 9 3.79 -18.39 15.87
C ILE A 9 4.96 -19.18 15.26
N PHE A 10 6.07 -18.53 14.94
CA PHE A 10 7.27 -19.22 14.46
C PHE A 10 7.75 -20.27 15.46
N GLY A 11 7.94 -19.89 16.72
CA GLY A 11 8.43 -20.76 17.80
C GLY A 11 7.43 -21.80 18.32
N SER A 12 6.20 -21.84 17.82
CA SER A 12 5.17 -22.80 18.27
C SER A 12 5.44 -24.25 17.85
N SER A 13 6.37 -24.47 16.92
CA SER A 13 6.75 -25.81 16.45
C SER A 13 8.20 -25.82 15.96
N LEU A 14 8.82 -27.01 15.98
CA LEU A 14 10.15 -27.22 15.42
C LEU A 14 10.16 -26.86 13.93
N ARG A 15 11.18 -26.11 13.51
CA ARG A 15 11.34 -25.67 12.12
C ARG A 15 12.51 -26.37 11.47
N SER A 16 12.34 -26.85 10.24
CA SER A 16 13.41 -27.38 9.38
C SER A 16 13.81 -26.34 8.34
N TYR A 17 15.07 -26.36 7.89
CA TYR A 17 15.55 -25.55 6.75
C TYR A 17 14.66 -25.67 5.50
N ARG A 18 14.01 -26.82 5.30
CA ARG A 18 13.10 -27.06 4.16
C ARG A 18 11.82 -26.20 4.22
N GLN A 19 11.48 -25.66 5.38
CA GLN A 19 10.33 -24.79 5.59
C GLN A 19 10.70 -23.30 5.47
N LEU A 20 11.99 -22.99 5.36
CA LEU A 20 12.49 -21.64 5.16
C LEU A 20 12.63 -21.37 3.65
N PRO A 21 12.35 -20.13 3.19
CA PRO A 21 11.86 -18.99 3.96
C PRO A 21 10.39 -19.15 4.41
N LEU A 22 10.12 -18.91 5.70
CA LEU A 22 8.76 -18.93 6.25
C LEU A 22 8.24 -17.50 6.36
N ARG A 23 7.14 -17.19 5.65
CA ARG A 23 6.56 -15.84 5.57
C ARG A 23 5.27 -15.78 6.38
N ILE A 24 5.27 -15.05 7.50
CA ILE A 24 4.06 -14.78 8.28
C ILE A 24 3.60 -13.37 7.96
N ALA A 25 2.42 -13.23 7.37
CA ALA A 25 1.85 -11.94 6.99
C ALA A 25 0.51 -11.73 7.72
N GLU A 26 0.28 -10.51 8.17
CA GLU A 26 -0.94 -10.11 8.89
C GLU A 26 -1.31 -8.68 8.47
N TYR A 27 -2.60 -8.44 8.28
CA TYR A 27 -3.13 -7.08 8.26
C TYR A 27 -3.40 -6.63 9.69
N GLY A 28 -2.33 -6.40 10.45
CA GLY A 28 -2.37 -6.31 11.91
C GLY A 28 -2.71 -4.92 12.42
N GLN A 29 -3.70 -4.84 13.31
CA GLN A 29 -4.07 -3.62 14.03
C GLN A 29 -3.14 -3.43 15.24
N VAL A 30 -2.50 -2.27 15.33
CA VAL A 30 -1.65 -1.90 16.46
C VAL A 30 -2.01 -0.51 16.97
N TYR A 31 -1.52 -0.22 18.19
CA TYR A 31 -1.70 1.08 18.82
C TYR A 31 -0.35 1.66 19.25
N ARG A 32 -0.18 2.97 19.08
CA ARG A 32 0.98 3.76 19.53
C ARG A 32 0.46 4.94 20.34
N PHE A 33 1.04 5.16 21.51
CA PHE A 33 0.69 6.29 22.36
C PHE A 33 1.42 7.56 21.90
N GLU A 34 1.06 8.03 20.71
CA GLU A 34 1.59 9.27 20.13
C GLU A 34 1.15 10.49 20.97
N ASN A 35 2.07 11.45 21.10
CA ASN A 35 1.82 12.73 21.76
C ASN A 35 0.60 13.40 21.13
N SER A 36 -0.29 13.97 21.94
CA SER A 36 -1.52 14.59 21.43
C SER A 36 -1.25 15.69 20.40
N GLY A 37 -0.19 16.48 20.59
CA GLY A 37 0.23 17.53 19.67
C GLY A 37 0.87 17.05 18.38
N SER A 38 1.18 15.75 18.22
CA SER A 38 1.76 15.20 16.99
C SER A 38 0.73 14.53 16.07
N LEU A 39 -0.51 14.36 16.52
CA LEU A 39 -1.56 13.74 15.72
C LEU A 39 -1.92 14.62 14.51
N LYS A 40 -2.03 14.02 13.33
CA LYS A 40 -2.31 14.72 12.08
C LYS A 40 -3.15 13.84 11.17
N GLY A 41 -4.43 14.16 11.04
CA GLY A 41 -5.37 13.49 10.12
C GLY A 41 -5.19 11.96 10.10
N LEU A 42 -4.91 11.42 8.92
CA LEU A 42 -4.58 10.01 8.71
C LEU A 42 -3.06 9.71 8.67
N SER A 43 -2.22 10.73 8.51
CA SER A 43 -0.76 10.54 8.38
C SER A 43 -0.07 10.25 9.72
N ARG A 44 -0.66 10.66 10.85
CA ARG A 44 -0.19 10.32 12.19
C ARG A 44 -1.34 10.10 13.17
N VAL A 45 -1.57 8.82 13.47
CA VAL A 45 -2.71 8.31 14.26
C VAL A 45 -2.23 7.43 15.43
N ARG A 46 -3.11 7.19 16.41
CA ARG A 46 -2.82 6.28 17.53
C ARG A 46 -3.15 4.82 17.23
N GLY A 47 -4.25 4.55 16.54
CA GLY A 47 -4.62 3.22 16.07
C GLY A 47 -4.33 3.13 14.57
N LEU A 48 -3.62 2.10 14.16
CA LEU A 48 -3.24 1.91 12.76
C LEU A 48 -3.22 0.43 12.37
N CYS A 49 -3.60 0.13 11.14
CA CYS A 49 -3.48 -1.19 10.53
C CYS A 49 -2.27 -1.23 9.59
N GLN A 50 -1.47 -2.29 9.62
CA GLN A 50 -0.32 -2.43 8.71
C GLN A 50 -0.42 -3.72 7.90
N ASN A 51 0.02 -3.68 6.63
CA ASN A 51 0.20 -4.88 5.81
C ASN A 51 1.53 -5.60 6.14
N ASP A 52 1.71 -5.85 7.42
CA ASP A 52 2.94 -6.27 8.06
C ASP A 52 3.27 -7.74 7.75
N ALA A 53 4.54 -8.06 7.58
CA ALA A 53 5.00 -9.43 7.50
C ALA A 53 6.41 -9.58 8.06
N HIS A 54 6.63 -10.76 8.61
CA HIS A 54 7.88 -11.19 9.21
C HIS A 54 8.30 -12.46 8.50
N ILE A 55 9.43 -12.39 7.80
CA ILE A 55 9.94 -13.47 6.99
C ILE A 55 11.17 -14.03 7.68
N TYR A 56 11.08 -15.28 8.11
CA TYR A 56 12.18 -15.99 8.74
C TYR A 56 12.97 -16.68 7.65
N VAL A 57 14.28 -16.46 7.64
CA VAL A 57 15.19 -16.96 6.59
C VAL A 57 16.44 -17.57 7.21
N ASP A 58 17.06 -18.51 6.50
CA ASP A 58 18.46 -18.81 6.75
C ASP A 58 19.28 -17.56 6.38
N PRO A 59 20.22 -17.09 7.22
CA PRO A 59 21.08 -15.94 6.90
C PRO A 59 21.71 -16.02 5.50
N ALA A 60 22.08 -17.22 5.04
CA ALA A 60 22.66 -17.42 3.70
C ALA A 60 21.70 -17.06 2.55
N ASP A 61 20.39 -17.14 2.79
CA ASP A 61 19.34 -16.85 1.80
C ASP A 61 18.76 -15.42 1.94
N ALA A 62 19.21 -14.65 2.93
CA ALA A 62 18.64 -13.33 3.24
C ALA A 62 18.65 -12.37 2.04
N LYS A 63 19.78 -12.31 1.30
CA LYS A 63 19.92 -11.48 0.11
C LYS A 63 18.84 -11.79 -0.94
N LYS A 64 18.64 -13.07 -1.23
CA LYS A 64 17.64 -13.55 -2.21
C LYS A 64 16.22 -13.16 -1.80
N GLU A 65 15.89 -13.30 -0.53
CA GLU A 65 14.57 -12.93 -0.02
C GLU A 65 14.36 -11.41 -0.05
N ILE A 66 15.36 -10.61 0.30
CA ILE A 66 15.29 -9.14 0.24
C ILE A 66 15.04 -8.67 -1.20
N LEU A 67 15.73 -9.25 -2.19
CA LEU A 67 15.48 -8.97 -3.61
C LEU A 67 14.03 -9.24 -4.00
N SER A 68 13.46 -10.37 -3.57
CA SER A 68 12.05 -10.70 -3.81
C SER A 68 11.08 -9.74 -3.11
N VAL A 69 11.43 -9.23 -1.93
CA VAL A 69 10.62 -8.22 -1.23
C VAL A 69 10.69 -6.87 -1.96
N LEU A 70 11.85 -6.48 -2.48
CA LEU A 70 11.99 -5.29 -3.32
C LEU A 70 11.12 -5.40 -4.58
N ASP A 71 11.10 -6.55 -5.25
CA ASP A 71 10.21 -6.81 -6.40
C ASP A 71 8.73 -6.63 -6.05
N LEU A 72 8.32 -7.09 -4.86
CA LEU A 72 6.95 -6.90 -4.37
C LEU A 72 6.63 -5.42 -4.17
N HIS A 73 7.54 -4.65 -3.56
CA HIS A 73 7.36 -3.20 -3.37
C HIS A 73 7.22 -2.49 -4.72
N GLU A 74 8.13 -2.74 -5.67
CA GLU A 74 8.08 -2.15 -7.01
C GLU A 74 6.81 -2.54 -7.78
N HIS A 75 6.36 -3.80 -7.64
CA HIS A 75 5.09 -4.23 -8.21
C HIS A 75 3.92 -3.44 -7.65
N CYS A 76 3.83 -3.30 -6.32
CA CYS A 76 2.79 -2.52 -5.67
C CYS A 76 2.78 -1.07 -6.16
N TYR A 77 3.95 -0.41 -6.19
CA TYR A 77 4.05 0.99 -6.60
C TYR A 77 3.66 1.20 -8.06
N ARG A 78 4.07 0.28 -8.95
CA ARG A 78 3.65 0.30 -10.36
C ARG A 78 2.14 0.14 -10.53
N VAL A 79 1.51 -0.81 -9.82
CA VAL A 79 0.04 -1.00 -9.86
C VAL A 79 -0.71 0.22 -9.35
N LEU A 80 -0.14 0.89 -8.34
CA LEU A 80 -0.70 2.12 -7.78
C LEU A 80 -0.41 3.37 -8.61
N GLY A 81 0.48 3.30 -9.60
CA GLY A 81 0.90 4.46 -10.39
C GLY A 81 1.79 5.44 -9.63
N LEU A 82 2.48 4.96 -8.58
CA LEU A 82 3.43 5.77 -7.81
C LEU A 82 4.77 5.85 -8.56
N SER A 83 5.35 7.04 -8.58
CA SER A 83 6.63 7.34 -9.24
C SER A 83 7.40 8.39 -8.42
N GLY A 84 8.65 8.65 -8.80
CA GLY A 84 9.47 9.68 -8.14
C GLY A 84 9.90 9.34 -6.70
N TYR A 85 9.87 8.06 -6.33
CA TYR A 85 10.42 7.58 -5.06
C TYR A 85 11.89 7.19 -5.21
N ARG A 86 12.62 7.25 -4.10
CA ARG A 86 14.02 6.80 -4.00
C ARG A 86 14.20 6.00 -2.72
N TYR A 87 15.30 5.26 -2.63
CA TYR A 87 15.58 4.40 -1.49
C TYR A 87 16.59 5.06 -0.55
N ARG A 88 16.49 4.75 0.74
CA ARG A 88 17.47 5.14 1.75
C ARG A 88 17.97 3.89 2.46
N LEU A 89 19.27 3.64 2.41
CA LEU A 89 19.93 2.65 3.24
C LEU A 89 20.21 3.28 4.61
N SER A 90 19.40 2.91 5.58
CA SER A 90 19.48 3.41 6.95
C SER A 90 20.37 2.48 7.76
N LYS A 91 21.50 3.02 8.23
CA LYS A 91 22.60 2.29 8.89
C LYS A 91 22.67 2.60 10.37
N SER A 92 23.46 1.79 11.07
CA SER A 92 23.88 2.10 12.44
C SER A 92 24.73 3.37 12.49
N ASP A 93 24.84 3.99 13.66
CA ASP A 93 25.71 5.16 13.88
C ASP A 93 26.87 4.75 14.80
N SER A 94 28.10 4.82 14.27
CA SER A 94 29.31 4.50 15.03
C SER A 94 29.54 5.41 16.24
N ASN A 95 28.96 6.61 16.24
CA ASN A 95 29.04 7.58 17.33
C ASN A 95 27.96 7.35 18.40
N ARG A 96 26.96 6.51 18.13
CA ARG A 96 25.89 6.15 19.06
C ARG A 96 25.76 4.63 19.20
N PRO A 97 26.82 3.92 19.62
CA PRO A 97 26.83 2.46 19.65
C PRO A 97 25.82 1.86 20.63
N ASN A 98 25.37 2.61 21.65
CA ASN A 98 24.40 2.13 22.64
C ASN A 98 22.95 2.15 22.11
N ASP A 99 22.71 2.77 20.96
CA ASP A 99 21.37 2.84 20.36
C ASP A 99 21.06 1.59 19.49
N PHE A 100 22.06 0.73 19.26
CA PHE A 100 22.00 -0.41 18.32
C PHE A 100 22.43 -1.71 19.00
N ASP A 101 21.53 -2.68 19.04
CA ASP A 101 21.75 -3.99 19.64
C ASP A 101 22.56 -4.91 18.72
N GLY A 102 23.38 -5.76 19.33
CA GLY A 102 24.04 -6.88 18.66
C GLY A 102 25.47 -6.61 18.17
N PRO A 103 26.15 -7.64 17.63
CA PRO A 103 27.56 -7.55 17.27
C PRO A 103 27.82 -6.64 16.06
N LYS A 104 28.84 -5.77 16.16
CA LYS A 104 29.27 -4.88 15.05
C LYS A 104 29.57 -5.61 13.74
N GLN A 105 30.03 -6.86 13.82
CA GLN A 105 30.33 -7.65 12.63
C GLN A 105 29.06 -8.03 11.86
N ILE A 106 28.00 -8.42 12.57
CA ILE A 106 26.70 -8.76 11.98
C ILE A 106 26.04 -7.52 11.38
N TRP A 107 26.16 -6.36 12.04
CA TRP A 107 25.73 -5.09 11.49
C TRP A 107 26.36 -4.78 10.13
N LYS A 108 27.69 -4.90 10.02
CA LYS A 108 28.40 -4.66 8.75
C LYS A 108 27.95 -5.62 7.65
N GLU A 109 27.76 -6.88 7.99
CA GLU A 109 27.27 -7.90 7.06
C GLU A 109 25.85 -7.60 6.58
N ALA A 110 24.94 -7.27 7.50
CA ALA A 110 23.55 -6.92 7.20
C ALA A 110 23.47 -5.64 6.34
N GLU A 111 24.22 -4.60 6.68
CA GLU A 111 24.28 -3.35 5.91
C GLU A 111 24.81 -3.60 4.48
N GLU A 112 25.83 -4.44 4.34
CA GLU A 112 26.39 -4.80 3.03
C GLU A 112 25.43 -5.63 2.19
N ILE A 113 24.69 -6.58 2.79
CA ILE A 113 23.66 -7.33 2.08
C ILE A 113 22.59 -6.40 1.53
N LEU A 114 22.10 -5.44 2.33
CA LEU A 114 21.11 -4.46 1.87
C LEU A 114 21.68 -3.56 0.77
N ARG A 115 22.92 -3.08 0.90
CA ARG A 115 23.62 -2.30 -0.14
C ARG A 115 23.71 -3.07 -1.46
N GLN A 116 24.15 -4.32 -1.40
CA GLN A 116 24.26 -5.17 -2.59
C GLN A 116 22.91 -5.39 -3.27
N CYS A 117 21.82 -5.57 -2.51
CA CYS A 117 20.48 -5.69 -3.09
C CYS A 117 20.08 -4.42 -3.86
N LEU A 118 20.34 -3.24 -3.28
CA LEU A 118 20.04 -1.95 -3.91
C LEU A 118 20.86 -1.74 -5.19
N VAL A 119 22.15 -2.07 -5.17
CA VAL A 119 23.06 -1.97 -6.32
C VAL A 119 22.68 -2.97 -7.41
N GLU A 120 22.41 -4.22 -7.07
CA GLU A 120 22.06 -5.30 -8.01
C GLU A 120 20.76 -5.00 -8.76
N LYS A 121 19.78 -4.37 -8.09
CA LYS A 121 18.54 -3.90 -8.71
C LYS A 121 18.67 -2.55 -9.42
N ASN A 122 19.85 -1.93 -9.41
CA ASN A 122 20.10 -0.62 -9.99
C ASN A 122 19.12 0.46 -9.47
N LEU A 123 18.84 0.44 -8.17
CA LEU A 123 17.91 1.38 -7.54
C LEU A 123 18.64 2.66 -7.15
N LEU A 124 17.99 3.82 -7.33
CA LEU A 124 18.50 5.09 -6.84
C LEU A 124 18.41 5.12 -5.31
N PHE A 125 19.54 5.17 -4.62
CA PHE A 125 19.57 5.24 -3.15
C PHE A 125 20.64 6.17 -2.61
N PHE A 126 20.48 6.54 -1.34
CA PHE A 126 21.50 7.20 -0.53
C PHE A 126 21.64 6.50 0.82
N GLU A 127 22.78 6.66 1.47
CA GLU A 127 23.02 6.12 2.81
C GLU A 127 22.77 7.17 3.88
N ALA A 128 22.21 6.76 5.02
CA ALA A 128 21.99 7.63 6.18
C ALA A 128 22.42 6.92 7.46
N ASP A 129 23.39 7.48 8.16
CA ASP A 129 23.87 6.97 9.45
C ASP A 129 22.87 7.31 10.55
N GLY A 130 22.60 6.35 11.43
CA GLY A 130 21.77 6.57 12.62
C GLY A 130 20.26 6.60 12.39
N GLU A 131 19.82 6.21 11.20
CA GLU A 131 18.41 6.10 10.82
C GLU A 131 17.89 4.65 10.90
N ALA A 132 18.77 3.67 11.18
CA ALA A 132 18.41 2.26 11.34
C ALA A 132 17.46 2.01 12.53
N ALA A 133 16.82 0.83 12.55
CA ALA A 133 16.14 0.36 13.75
C ALA A 133 17.19 -0.11 14.77
N PHE A 134 16.85 -0.15 16.06
CA PHE A 134 17.79 -0.62 17.09
C PHE A 134 18.23 -2.08 16.89
N TYR A 135 17.44 -2.89 16.18
CA TYR A 135 17.70 -4.32 15.98
C TYR A 135 18.32 -4.69 14.63
N GLY A 136 18.53 -3.72 13.73
CA GLY A 136 19.15 -3.99 12.43
C GLY A 136 18.98 -2.86 11.41
N PRO A 137 19.72 -2.90 10.29
CA PRO A 137 19.64 -1.91 9.24
C PRO A 137 18.36 -2.09 8.42
N LYS A 138 17.99 -1.05 7.65
CA LYS A 138 16.79 -1.10 6.81
C LYS A 138 16.93 -0.32 5.52
N ILE A 139 16.16 -0.75 4.53
CA ILE A 139 15.89 0.00 3.31
C ILE A 139 14.57 0.72 3.53
N ASP A 140 14.59 2.05 3.54
CA ASP A 140 13.38 2.87 3.56
C ASP A 140 13.05 3.36 2.14
N VAL A 141 11.76 3.37 1.77
CA VAL A 141 11.29 3.98 0.52
C VAL A 141 10.83 5.41 0.82
N GLN A 142 11.54 6.38 0.27
CA GLN A 142 11.25 7.80 0.42
C GLN A 142 10.48 8.31 -0.80
N ILE A 143 9.42 9.08 -0.57
CA ILE A 143 8.74 9.84 -1.61
C ILE A 143 8.65 11.30 -1.22
N GLN A 144 8.85 12.19 -2.19
CA GLN A 144 8.66 13.62 -1.97
C GLN A 144 7.17 13.95 -2.10
N MET A 145 6.61 14.54 -1.05
CA MET A 145 5.22 14.98 -1.02
C MET A 145 5.06 16.33 -1.71
N SER A 146 3.82 16.70 -2.06
CA SER A 146 3.49 17.96 -2.75
C SER A 146 3.93 19.22 -1.99
N HIS A 147 4.01 19.16 -0.65
CA HIS A 147 4.52 20.23 0.19
C HIS A 147 6.06 20.27 0.34
N GLY A 148 6.78 19.44 -0.43
CA GLY A 148 8.24 19.43 -0.51
C GLY A 148 8.97 18.55 0.50
N GLN A 149 8.35 18.16 1.63
CA GLN A 149 8.96 17.22 2.59
C GLN A 149 8.97 15.78 2.05
N GLU A 150 10.04 15.04 2.37
CA GLU A 150 10.14 13.60 2.11
C GLU A 150 9.49 12.80 3.23
N GLU A 151 8.75 11.77 2.85
CA GLU A 151 8.17 10.81 3.78
C GLU A 151 8.60 9.38 3.45
N SER A 152 8.90 8.61 4.52
CA SER A 152 9.08 7.16 4.41
C SER A 152 7.73 6.46 4.33
N ILE A 153 7.45 5.82 3.20
CA ILE A 153 6.16 5.15 2.93
C ILE A 153 6.20 3.65 3.17
N ALA A 154 7.40 3.06 3.16
CA ALA A 154 7.61 1.64 3.41
C ALA A 154 9.03 1.40 3.92
N SER A 155 9.24 0.24 4.54
CA SER A 155 10.56 -0.20 4.97
C SER A 155 10.72 -1.71 4.81
N ILE A 156 11.96 -2.13 4.55
CA ILE A 156 12.45 -3.51 4.61
C ILE A 156 13.57 -3.52 5.65
N GLN A 157 13.34 -4.17 6.79
CA GLN A 157 14.27 -4.14 7.92
C GLN A 157 14.83 -5.53 8.14
N LEU A 158 16.15 -5.64 8.30
CA LEU A 158 16.82 -6.92 8.51
C LEU A 158 17.19 -7.07 9.99
N ASP A 159 16.40 -7.83 10.72
CA ASP A 159 16.56 -8.11 12.14
C ASP A 159 17.29 -9.43 12.37
N PHE A 160 18.46 -9.32 13.01
CA PHE A 160 19.26 -10.46 13.43
C PHE A 160 19.31 -10.62 14.96
N ASN A 161 18.60 -9.77 15.70
CA ASN A 161 18.63 -9.71 17.17
C ASN A 161 17.41 -10.39 17.81
N SER A 162 16.22 -10.26 17.23
CA SER A 162 15.00 -10.79 17.86
C SER A 162 14.98 -12.32 17.92
N ALA A 163 15.67 -13.01 17.01
CA ALA A 163 15.80 -14.46 17.06
C ALA A 163 16.46 -14.95 18.36
N ASP A 164 17.47 -14.24 18.86
CA ASP A 164 18.10 -14.59 20.14
C ASP A 164 17.21 -14.27 21.33
N LYS A 165 16.59 -13.08 21.33
CA LYS A 165 15.69 -12.64 22.43
C LYS A 165 14.47 -13.55 22.63
N PHE A 166 13.96 -14.12 21.54
CA PHE A 166 12.80 -15.03 21.57
C PHE A 166 13.20 -16.51 21.48
N GLU A 167 14.50 -16.81 21.54
CA GLU A 167 15.06 -18.16 21.42
C GLU A 167 14.60 -18.92 20.17
N LEU A 168 14.34 -18.20 19.07
CA LEU A 168 13.87 -18.78 17.81
C LEU A 168 14.98 -19.58 17.13
N ASN A 169 14.69 -20.80 16.69
CA ASN A 169 15.65 -21.64 15.99
C ASN A 169 15.01 -22.49 14.89
N PHE A 170 15.85 -22.98 13.99
CA PHE A 170 15.51 -24.00 13.02
C PHE A 170 16.65 -25.02 12.89
N ILE A 171 16.32 -26.23 12.44
CA ILE A 171 17.29 -27.29 12.14
C ILE A 171 17.77 -27.09 10.70
N SER A 172 19.05 -26.76 10.58
CA SER A 172 19.73 -26.55 9.30
C SER A 172 19.93 -27.88 8.53
N ASN A 173 20.39 -27.80 7.28
CA ASN A 173 20.66 -28.99 6.48
C ASN A 173 21.79 -29.88 7.04
N SER A 174 22.67 -29.33 7.88
CA SER A 174 23.69 -30.11 8.61
C SER A 174 23.13 -30.80 9.86
N GLY A 175 21.86 -30.60 10.20
CA GLY A 175 21.25 -31.09 11.44
C GLY A 175 21.51 -30.20 12.66
N GLU A 176 22.29 -29.12 12.51
CA GLU A 176 22.57 -28.17 13.59
C GLU A 176 21.43 -27.17 13.78
N SER A 177 21.18 -26.80 15.03
CA SER A 177 20.25 -25.73 15.37
C SER A 177 20.87 -24.37 15.05
N LYS A 178 20.22 -23.58 14.18
CA LYS A 178 20.64 -22.22 13.79
C LYS A 178 19.56 -21.19 14.11
N ARG A 179 19.98 -19.93 14.26
CA ARG A 179 19.09 -18.77 14.39
C ARG A 179 18.68 -18.28 13.00
N PRO A 180 17.39 -18.07 12.73
CA PRO A 180 16.98 -17.40 11.51
C PRO A 180 17.29 -15.91 11.58
N TRP A 181 17.51 -15.27 10.43
CA TRP A 181 17.32 -13.83 10.32
C TRP A 181 15.86 -13.53 10.00
N ILE A 182 15.41 -12.33 10.35
CA ILE A 182 14.01 -11.92 10.24
C ILE A 182 13.95 -10.67 9.37
N ILE A 183 13.24 -10.75 8.25
CA ILE A 183 12.96 -9.60 7.40
C ILE A 183 11.58 -9.06 7.76
N HIS A 184 11.55 -7.84 8.28
CA HIS A 184 10.33 -7.09 8.53
C HIS A 184 9.99 -6.30 7.27
N ARG A 185 8.77 -6.44 6.77
CA ARG A 185 8.34 -5.70 5.58
C ARG A 185 6.90 -5.26 5.67
N ALA A 186 6.65 -4.03 5.24
CA ALA A 186 5.33 -3.46 5.05
C ALA A 186 5.34 -2.64 3.76
N PRO A 187 4.98 -3.21 2.59
CA PRO A 187 5.17 -2.56 1.29
C PRO A 187 4.37 -1.27 1.14
N LEU A 188 3.28 -1.13 1.90
CA LEU A 188 2.39 0.02 1.87
C LEU A 188 2.36 0.75 3.24
N GLY A 189 3.25 0.39 4.17
CA GLY A 189 3.24 0.98 5.52
C GLY A 189 1.94 0.71 6.29
N SER A 190 1.41 1.73 6.95
CA SER A 190 0.08 1.65 7.57
C SER A 190 -1.01 2.12 6.62
N HIS A 191 -2.19 1.51 6.71
CA HIS A 191 -3.33 1.81 5.86
C HIS A 191 -3.69 3.29 5.89
N GLU A 192 -3.77 3.86 7.08
CA GLU A 192 -4.19 5.25 7.29
C GLU A 192 -3.21 6.20 6.62
N ARG A 193 -1.90 6.00 6.86
CA ARG A 193 -0.86 6.84 6.27
C ARG A 193 -0.79 6.64 4.76
N PHE A 194 -0.99 5.41 4.29
CA PHE A 194 -0.97 5.13 2.86
C PHE A 194 -2.16 5.76 2.13
N VAL A 195 -3.36 5.73 2.72
CA VAL A 195 -4.52 6.44 2.18
C VAL A 195 -4.26 7.95 2.17
N ALA A 196 -3.68 8.51 3.24
CA ALA A 196 -3.27 9.92 3.27
C ALA A 196 -2.32 10.26 2.12
N LEU A 197 -1.28 9.44 1.94
CA LEU A 197 -0.32 9.55 0.85
C LEU A 197 -1.01 9.54 -0.52
N LEU A 198 -1.89 8.56 -0.79
CA LEU A 198 -2.58 8.47 -2.08
C LEU A 198 -3.47 9.69 -2.34
N LEU A 199 -4.19 10.16 -1.32
CA LEU A 199 -5.03 11.34 -1.46
C LEU A 199 -4.21 12.59 -1.78
N GLU A 200 -3.05 12.77 -1.14
CA GLU A 200 -2.14 13.88 -1.43
C GLU A 200 -1.44 13.72 -2.78
N TYR A 201 -0.96 12.53 -3.11
CA TYR A 201 -0.25 12.23 -4.36
C TYR A 201 -1.14 12.42 -5.60
N PHE A 202 -2.41 12.01 -5.51
CA PHE A 202 -3.38 12.15 -6.60
C PHE A 202 -4.20 13.44 -6.53
N ASP A 203 -3.97 14.32 -5.55
CA ASP A 203 -4.83 15.49 -5.29
C ASP A 203 -6.33 15.09 -5.19
N GLY A 204 -6.60 13.92 -4.61
CA GLY A 204 -7.94 13.31 -4.53
C GLY A 204 -8.48 12.74 -5.86
N ALA A 205 -7.79 12.90 -6.99
CA ALA A 205 -8.14 12.32 -8.28
C ALA A 205 -7.66 10.86 -8.40
N LEU A 206 -8.13 9.98 -7.50
CA LEU A 206 -7.70 8.58 -7.44
C LEU A 206 -7.91 7.82 -8.76
N PRO A 207 -7.04 6.83 -9.08
CA PRO A 207 -7.17 6.03 -10.29
C PRO A 207 -8.46 5.21 -10.30
N GLY A 208 -8.87 4.76 -11.49
CA GLY A 208 -10.11 4.02 -11.76
C GLY A 208 -10.52 3.03 -10.68
N TRP A 209 -9.62 2.10 -10.37
CA TRP A 209 -9.89 1.01 -9.44
C TRP A 209 -9.97 1.45 -7.96
N LEU A 210 -9.37 2.58 -7.60
CA LEU A 210 -9.43 3.16 -6.24
C LEU A 210 -10.51 4.24 -6.07
N CYS A 211 -11.05 4.78 -7.15
CA CYS A 211 -12.00 5.89 -7.07
C CYS A 211 -13.30 5.47 -6.34
N PRO A 212 -13.72 6.16 -5.26
CA PRO A 212 -14.92 5.80 -4.51
C PRO A 212 -16.18 5.84 -5.37
N VAL A 213 -16.27 6.83 -6.28
CA VAL A 213 -17.36 6.99 -7.24
C VAL A 213 -16.78 6.95 -8.65
N GLN A 214 -16.83 5.79 -9.29
CA GLN A 214 -16.29 5.63 -10.64
C GLN A 214 -17.19 6.32 -11.68
N LEU A 215 -18.52 6.19 -11.53
CA LEU A 215 -19.50 6.84 -12.39
C LEU A 215 -20.51 7.63 -11.56
N CYS A 216 -20.67 8.91 -11.84
CA CYS A 216 -21.75 9.73 -11.28
C CYS A 216 -22.86 9.88 -12.33
N ILE A 217 -24.05 9.37 -12.04
CA ILE A 217 -25.21 9.40 -12.93
C ILE A 217 -26.14 10.54 -12.50
N LEU A 218 -26.46 11.42 -13.43
CA LEU A 218 -27.18 12.69 -13.24
C LEU A 218 -28.47 12.67 -14.08
N PRO A 219 -29.60 12.14 -13.54
CA PRO A 219 -30.89 12.21 -14.21
C PRO A 219 -31.34 13.67 -14.35
N VAL A 220 -31.91 14.04 -15.50
CA VAL A 220 -32.38 15.42 -15.77
C VAL A 220 -33.57 15.78 -14.87
N ASN A 221 -34.56 14.89 -14.77
CA ASN A 221 -35.77 15.01 -13.95
C ASN A 221 -36.06 13.71 -13.16
N GLU A 222 -37.05 13.75 -12.27
CA GLU A 222 -37.48 12.60 -11.45
C GLU A 222 -37.92 11.39 -12.28
N ASP A 223 -38.58 11.59 -13.43
CA ASP A 223 -39.00 10.49 -14.31
C ASP A 223 -37.83 9.64 -14.83
N GLN A 224 -36.59 10.18 -14.85
CA GLN A 224 -35.39 9.46 -15.27
C GLN A 224 -34.67 8.75 -14.11
N TYR A 225 -35.07 9.03 -12.87
CA TYR A 225 -34.36 8.53 -11.68
C TYR A 225 -34.41 7.01 -11.58
N GLN A 226 -35.57 6.40 -11.84
CA GLN A 226 -35.73 4.94 -11.76
C GLN A 226 -34.82 4.23 -12.77
N PHE A 227 -34.76 4.74 -14.00
CA PHE A 227 -33.83 4.23 -15.02
C PHE A 227 -32.37 4.39 -14.62
N ALA A 228 -32.00 5.55 -14.06
CA ALA A 228 -30.64 5.81 -13.57
C ALA A 228 -30.24 4.84 -12.46
N LYS A 229 -31.17 4.49 -11.58
CA LYS A 229 -30.97 3.52 -10.51
C LYS A 229 -30.79 2.10 -11.05
N GLU A 230 -31.66 1.66 -11.96
CA GLU A 230 -31.53 0.36 -12.63
C GLU A 230 -30.21 0.23 -13.38
N LEU A 231 -29.77 1.30 -14.04
CA LEU A 231 -28.45 1.35 -14.66
C LEU A 231 -27.34 1.20 -13.63
N ALA A 232 -27.39 1.95 -12.52
CA ALA A 232 -26.40 1.85 -11.45
C ALA A 232 -26.32 0.45 -10.84
N ASP A 233 -27.47 -0.19 -10.59
CA ASP A 233 -27.55 -1.55 -10.05
C ASP A 233 -26.94 -2.56 -11.04
N SER A 234 -27.26 -2.45 -12.34
CA SER A 234 -26.68 -3.30 -13.39
C SER A 234 -25.15 -3.14 -13.56
N LEU A 235 -24.62 -1.97 -13.19
CA LEU A 235 -23.19 -1.67 -13.17
C LEU A 235 -22.52 -2.21 -11.90
N ALA A 236 -23.22 -2.17 -10.77
CA ALA A 236 -22.75 -2.73 -9.51
C ALA A 236 -22.54 -4.25 -9.62
N ASP A 237 -23.42 -4.97 -10.33
CA ASP A 237 -23.26 -6.39 -10.65
C ASP A 237 -21.98 -6.71 -11.45
N LYS A 238 -21.41 -5.70 -12.12
CA LYS A 238 -20.14 -5.78 -12.86
C LYS A 238 -18.95 -5.22 -12.08
N GLY A 239 -19.13 -4.90 -10.81
CA GLY A 239 -18.10 -4.33 -9.94
C GLY A 239 -17.83 -2.84 -10.16
N ILE A 240 -18.70 -2.12 -10.88
CA ILE A 240 -18.57 -0.69 -11.11
C ILE A 240 -19.32 0.08 -10.02
N ARG A 241 -18.61 0.97 -9.33
CA ARG A 241 -19.18 1.86 -8.30
C ARG A 241 -19.82 3.07 -8.95
N ALA A 242 -21.11 2.96 -9.26
CA ALA A 242 -21.92 4.06 -9.76
C ALA A 242 -22.73 4.71 -8.62
N ALA A 243 -22.83 6.04 -8.63
CA ALA A 243 -23.67 6.81 -7.72
C ALA A 243 -24.68 7.62 -8.53
N VAL A 244 -25.96 7.52 -8.17
CA VAL A 244 -27.02 8.33 -8.78
C VAL A 244 -27.23 9.57 -7.93
N ASP A 245 -27.08 10.75 -8.54
CA ASP A 245 -27.38 12.01 -7.87
C ASP A 245 -28.88 12.33 -7.96
N ASN A 246 -29.56 12.34 -6.81
CA ASN A 246 -30.97 12.74 -6.67
C ASN A 246 -31.13 14.07 -5.91
N SER A 247 -30.09 14.90 -5.87
CA SER A 247 -30.17 16.19 -5.19
C SER A 247 -31.08 17.18 -5.93
N LEU A 248 -31.73 18.07 -5.16
CA LEU A 248 -32.55 19.14 -5.72
C LEU A 248 -31.67 20.25 -6.33
N GLY A 249 -32.16 20.85 -7.42
CA GLY A 249 -31.51 22.00 -8.08
C GLY A 249 -31.35 21.82 -9.58
N SER A 250 -30.82 22.85 -10.24
CA SER A 250 -30.58 22.77 -11.69
C SER A 250 -29.49 21.74 -12.00
N LEU A 251 -29.60 21.09 -13.17
CA LEU A 251 -28.62 20.13 -13.65
C LEU A 251 -27.19 20.71 -13.65
N SER A 252 -27.02 21.98 -14.05
CA SER A 252 -25.72 22.64 -14.05
C SER A 252 -25.11 22.74 -12.66
N LYS A 253 -25.92 23.04 -11.62
CA LYS A 253 -25.46 23.07 -10.23
C LYS A 253 -25.05 21.68 -9.75
N ARG A 254 -25.83 20.66 -10.11
CA ARG A 254 -25.56 19.25 -9.78
C ARG A 254 -24.28 18.75 -10.43
N ILE A 255 -24.05 19.06 -11.72
CA ILE A 255 -22.79 18.77 -12.41
C ILE A 255 -21.61 19.42 -11.68
N LEU A 256 -21.73 20.71 -11.33
CA LEU A 256 -20.68 21.44 -10.60
C LEU A 256 -20.39 20.80 -9.23
N PHE A 257 -21.42 20.34 -8.52
CA PHE A 257 -21.25 19.64 -7.25
C PHE A 257 -20.60 18.26 -7.45
N ALA A 258 -21.02 17.51 -8.48
CA ALA A 258 -20.44 16.22 -8.83
C ALA A 258 -18.93 16.31 -9.09
N HIS A 259 -18.44 17.41 -9.69
CA HIS A 259 -17.01 17.66 -9.89
C HIS A 259 -16.20 17.63 -8.58
N LYS A 260 -16.78 18.04 -7.44
CA LYS A 260 -16.08 18.05 -6.15
C LYS A 260 -15.73 16.66 -5.66
N PHE A 261 -16.50 15.63 -6.04
CA PHE A 261 -16.19 14.25 -5.69
C PHE A 261 -15.14 13.61 -6.62
N ARG A 262 -14.72 14.34 -7.67
CA ARG A 262 -13.78 13.89 -8.68
C ARG A 262 -14.09 12.46 -9.18
N PRO A 263 -15.32 12.16 -9.64
CA PRO A 263 -15.61 10.85 -10.21
C PRO A 263 -14.75 10.62 -11.46
N LEU A 264 -14.57 9.36 -11.90
CA LEU A 264 -13.91 9.12 -13.20
C LEU A 264 -14.77 9.62 -14.35
N PHE A 265 -16.06 9.34 -14.28
CA PHE A 265 -17.02 9.70 -15.32
C PHE A 265 -18.28 10.32 -14.72
N LYS A 266 -18.88 11.23 -15.47
CA LYS A 266 -20.22 11.74 -15.26
C LYS A 266 -21.09 11.33 -16.44
N LEU A 267 -22.30 10.88 -16.17
CA LEU A 267 -23.29 10.52 -17.18
C LEU A 267 -24.57 11.30 -16.91
N VAL A 268 -25.01 12.12 -17.85
CA VAL A 268 -26.32 12.77 -17.79
C VAL A 268 -27.35 11.88 -18.47
N ILE A 269 -28.49 11.66 -17.84
CA ILE A 269 -29.59 10.84 -18.38
C ILE A 269 -30.83 11.71 -18.57
N GLY A 270 -31.17 12.00 -19.83
CA GLY A 270 -32.43 12.57 -20.24
C GLY A 270 -33.32 11.56 -20.97
N ARG A 271 -34.43 12.05 -21.53
CA ARG A 271 -35.38 11.23 -22.30
C ARG A 271 -34.76 10.63 -23.57
N ASN A 272 -33.80 11.31 -24.18
CA ASN A 272 -33.14 10.84 -25.40
C ASN A 272 -32.21 9.66 -25.08
N GLU A 273 -31.45 9.74 -23.99
CA GLU A 273 -30.56 8.67 -23.54
C GLU A 273 -31.37 7.41 -23.18
N MET A 274 -32.50 7.58 -22.48
CA MET A 274 -33.40 6.47 -22.15
C MET A 274 -34.00 5.79 -23.38
N SER A 275 -34.41 6.56 -24.39
CA SER A 275 -35.09 6.02 -25.57
C SER A 275 -34.13 5.43 -26.61
N SER A 276 -32.94 6.02 -26.75
CA SER A 276 -31.94 5.56 -27.72
C SER A 276 -31.06 4.43 -27.20
N GLY A 277 -30.83 4.35 -25.89
CA GLY A 277 -29.79 3.48 -25.31
C GLY A 277 -28.36 3.92 -25.64
N GLU A 278 -28.19 5.15 -26.16
CA GLU A 278 -26.89 5.78 -26.38
C GLU A 278 -26.58 6.71 -25.21
N PHE A 279 -25.39 6.56 -24.63
CA PHE A 279 -24.96 7.28 -23.44
C PHE A 279 -23.68 8.04 -23.73
N SER A 280 -23.68 9.34 -23.43
CA SER A 280 -22.47 10.17 -23.48
C SER A 280 -21.94 10.37 -22.06
N MET A 281 -20.71 9.94 -21.82
CA MET A 281 -20.01 10.14 -20.56
C MET A 281 -18.95 11.23 -20.71
N GLN A 282 -18.84 12.08 -19.70
CA GLN A 282 -17.75 13.05 -19.57
C GLN A 282 -16.76 12.55 -18.53
N GLY A 283 -15.51 12.34 -18.96
CA GLY A 283 -14.38 12.01 -18.12
C GLY A 283 -14.01 13.14 -17.16
N ARG A 284 -13.24 12.79 -16.13
CA ARG A 284 -12.70 13.70 -15.14
C ARG A 284 -11.85 14.80 -15.77
N ASP A 285 -11.04 14.44 -16.77
CA ASP A 285 -10.09 15.31 -17.47
C ASP A 285 -10.69 15.89 -18.76
N GLU A 286 -12.02 16.06 -18.77
CA GLU A 286 -12.82 16.63 -19.87
C GLU A 286 -12.93 15.79 -21.15
N ASP A 287 -12.29 14.64 -21.21
CA ASP A 287 -12.47 13.66 -22.28
C ASP A 287 -13.95 13.25 -22.44
N ARG A 288 -14.40 13.06 -23.68
CA ARG A 288 -15.75 12.57 -23.98
C ARG A 288 -15.70 11.13 -24.47
N VAL A 289 -16.45 10.26 -23.81
CA VAL A 289 -16.60 8.85 -24.20
C VAL A 289 -18.06 8.59 -24.54
N VAL A 290 -18.32 8.13 -25.76
CA VAL A 290 -19.66 7.73 -26.20
C VAL A 290 -19.79 6.21 -26.11
N TYR A 291 -20.76 5.74 -25.34
CA TYR A 291 -21.09 4.33 -25.19
C TYR A 291 -22.44 4.04 -25.83
N ARG A 292 -22.51 2.97 -26.62
CA ARG A 292 -23.77 2.43 -27.14
C ARG A 292 -24.06 1.13 -26.43
N GLN A 293 -25.21 1.05 -25.76
CA GLN A 293 -25.66 -0.20 -25.17
C GLN A 293 -25.88 -1.19 -26.33
N GLN A 294 -25.08 -2.25 -26.41
CA GLN A 294 -25.41 -3.37 -27.28
C GLN A 294 -26.74 -3.93 -26.78
N ARG A 295 -27.79 -3.87 -27.62
CA ARG A 295 -29.07 -4.52 -27.32
C ARG A 295 -28.78 -6.01 -27.06
N VAL A 296 -28.79 -6.42 -25.80
CA VAL A 296 -28.95 -7.83 -25.47
C VAL A 296 -30.38 -8.14 -25.86
N ALA A 297 -30.56 -8.87 -26.96
CA ALA A 297 -31.85 -9.39 -27.35
C ALA A 297 -32.37 -10.24 -26.19
N ILE A 298 -33.44 -9.81 -25.54
CA ILE A 298 -34.20 -10.66 -24.64
C ILE A 298 -34.84 -11.71 -25.55
N PRO A 299 -34.52 -13.01 -25.44
CA PRO A 299 -35.22 -14.04 -26.19
C PRO A 299 -36.70 -13.99 -25.77
N GLY A 300 -37.58 -13.82 -26.77
CA GLY A 300 -39.03 -13.89 -26.58
C GLY A 300 -39.53 -15.29 -26.29
#